data_AF-A0A7J9ZVI7-F1
#
_entry.id   AF-A0A7J9ZVI7-F1
#
_cell.length_a   1.000
_cell.length_b   1.000
_cell.length_c   1.000
_cell.angle_alpha   90.00
_cell.angle_beta   90.00
_cell.angle_gamma   90.00
#
_symmetry.space_group_name_H-M   'P 1'
#
loop_
_entity.id
_entity.type
_entity.pdbx_description
1 polymer ?
#
loop_
_entity_poly.entity_id
_entity_poly.type
_entity_poly.pdbx_seq_one_letter_code
_entity_poly.pdbx_strand_id
1 'polypeptide(L)'
;MLTAYAAAIDTCELDRGRRYHDFTQSQLSAHAKRILEAIVPADGYQWRSDFALEHQAEGERRGRCQGEATAVLDVLDARGIEATPQQREWITQCTEEDTLRTWLRRAATAKTADEVFG
;
A
#
# COMPACT_ATOMS: atom_id res chain seq x y z
N MET A 1 31.63 -11.03 -14.30
CA MET A 1 30.19 -11.35 -14.23
C MET A 1 29.38 -10.18 -13.66
N LEU A 2 29.69 -9.67 -12.46
CA LEU A 2 28.94 -8.54 -11.87
C LEU A 2 29.10 -7.20 -12.61
N THR A 3 30.27 -6.94 -13.23
CA THR A 3 30.53 -5.70 -14.01
C THR A 3 29.77 -5.63 -15.33
N ALA A 4 29.61 -6.76 -16.03
CA ALA A 4 28.81 -6.83 -17.26
C ALA A 4 27.32 -6.63 -16.96
N TYR A 5 26.88 -7.10 -15.79
CA TYR A 5 25.53 -6.91 -15.30
C TYR A 5 25.22 -5.43 -14.99
N ALA A 6 26.16 -4.68 -14.39
CA ALA A 6 25.99 -3.25 -14.14
C ALA A 6 25.82 -2.42 -15.43
N ALA A 7 26.62 -2.69 -16.47
CA ALA A 7 26.54 -1.98 -17.75
C ALA A 7 25.24 -2.23 -18.54
N ALA A 8 24.56 -3.36 -18.29
CA ALA A 8 23.28 -3.67 -18.91
C ALA A 8 22.09 -2.94 -18.27
N ILE A 9 22.27 -2.38 -17.06
CA ILE A 9 21.25 -1.63 -16.33
C ILE A 9 21.04 -0.25 -16.94
N ASP A 10 22.13 0.41 -17.33
CA ASP A 10 22.13 1.77 -17.88
C ASP A 10 21.46 1.89 -19.26
N THR A 11 21.12 0.77 -19.90
CA THR A 11 20.67 0.75 -21.31
C THR A 11 19.19 0.41 -21.49
N CYS A 12 18.38 0.28 -20.44
CA CYS A 12 17.04 -0.28 -20.55
C CYS A 12 15.91 0.65 -20.06
N GLU A 13 14.99 0.99 -20.97
CA GLU A 13 13.79 1.78 -20.68
C GLU A 13 12.80 1.07 -19.74
N LEU A 14 12.71 1.67 -18.55
CA LEU A 14 11.67 1.84 -17.51
C LEU A 14 10.33 1.07 -17.45
N ASP A 15 10.17 -0.11 -18.04
CA ASP A 15 9.02 -1.01 -17.76
C ASP A 15 9.40 -2.25 -16.90
N ARG A 16 10.54 -2.12 -16.21
CA ARG A 16 11.36 -3.23 -15.69
C ARG A 16 11.47 -3.35 -14.18
N GLY A 17 10.90 -2.46 -13.37
CA GLY A 17 11.13 -2.45 -11.90
C GLY A 17 10.84 -3.80 -11.24
N ARG A 18 9.64 -4.35 -11.47
CA ARG A 18 9.23 -5.65 -10.93
C ARG A 18 9.99 -6.83 -11.55
N ARG A 19 10.13 -6.86 -12.88
CA ARG A 19 10.81 -7.95 -13.61
C ARG A 19 12.30 -8.00 -13.34
N TYR A 20 12.95 -6.85 -13.18
CA TYR A 20 14.36 -6.74 -12.86
C TYR A 20 14.61 -7.10 -11.41
N HIS A 21 13.83 -6.58 -10.45
CA HIS A 21 13.94 -7.04 -9.07
C HIS A 21 13.70 -8.55 -8.95
N ASP A 22 12.66 -9.08 -9.59
CA ASP A 22 12.31 -10.51 -9.51
C ASP A 22 13.34 -11.42 -10.21
N PHE A 23 13.81 -11.05 -11.41
CA PHE A 23 14.85 -11.78 -12.13
C PHE A 23 16.19 -11.80 -11.38
N THR A 24 16.52 -10.71 -10.71
CA THR A 24 17.81 -10.58 -10.02
C THR A 24 17.77 -11.31 -8.68
N GLN A 25 16.61 -11.30 -8.02
CA GLN A 25 16.34 -12.14 -6.86
C GLN A 25 16.27 -13.64 -7.21
N SER A 26 15.77 -14.04 -8.38
CA SER A 26 15.65 -15.46 -8.74
C SER A 26 16.99 -16.10 -9.12
N GLN A 27 17.93 -15.32 -9.65
CA GLN A 27 19.23 -15.81 -10.12
C GLN A 27 20.32 -15.82 -9.03
N LEU A 28 20.13 -15.12 -7.91
CA LEU A 28 21.11 -15.06 -6.82
C LEU A 28 20.89 -16.16 -5.79
N SER A 29 21.97 -16.87 -5.43
CA SER A 29 21.94 -17.78 -4.28
C SER A 29 21.72 -16.99 -2.98
N ALA A 30 21.14 -17.63 -1.96
CA ALA A 30 20.93 -17.00 -0.65
C ALA A 30 22.21 -16.42 -0.03
N HIS A 31 23.38 -17.00 -0.34
CA HIS A 31 24.68 -16.50 0.10
C HIS A 31 25.09 -15.23 -0.66
N ALA A 32 24.90 -15.21 -1.98
CA ALA A 32 25.21 -14.04 -2.81
C ALA A 32 24.33 -12.83 -2.46
N LYS A 33 23.05 -13.05 -2.11
CA LYS A 33 22.14 -11.99 -1.65
C LYS A 33 22.64 -11.32 -0.37
N ARG A 34 23.03 -12.10 0.64
CA ARG A 34 23.57 -11.56 1.91
C ARG A 34 24.85 -10.76 1.71
N ILE A 35 25.73 -11.19 0.81
CA ILE A 35 26.94 -10.42 0.47
C ILE A 35 26.56 -9.09 -0.17
N LEU A 36 25.61 -9.10 -1.10
CA LEU A 36 25.14 -7.89 -1.76
C LEU A 36 24.50 -6.90 -0.78
N GLU A 37 23.64 -7.39 0.12
CA GLU A 37 23.01 -6.59 1.19
C GLU A 37 24.04 -5.97 2.15
N ALA A 38 25.13 -6.69 2.45
CA ALA A 38 26.21 -6.17 3.30
C ALA A 38 27.07 -5.09 2.62
N ILE A 39 27.18 -5.13 1.28
CA ILE A 39 28.00 -4.20 0.50
C ILE A 39 27.21 -2.96 0.08
N VAL A 40 25.90 -3.09 -0.15
CA VAL A 40 25.01 -2.00 -0.53
C VAL A 40 24.16 -1.60 0.67
N PRO A 41 24.66 -0.73 1.57
CA PRO A 41 23.86 -0.22 2.66
C PRO A 41 22.69 0.58 2.08
N ALA A 42 21.47 0.15 2.42
CA ALA A 42 20.23 0.80 2.00
C ALA A 42 19.74 1.84 3.03
N ASP A 43 20.46 2.02 4.14
CA ASP A 43 20.10 2.99 5.17
C ASP A 43 20.03 4.40 4.60
N GLY A 44 18.86 5.03 4.76
CA GLY A 44 18.59 6.36 4.23
C GLY A 44 18.43 6.43 2.71
N TYR A 45 18.46 5.30 1.99
CA TYR A 45 18.21 5.29 0.56
C TYR A 45 16.72 5.58 0.27
N GLN A 46 16.47 6.71 -0.38
CA GLN A 46 15.16 7.06 -0.90
C GLN A 46 15.03 6.55 -2.32
N TRP A 47 13.93 5.85 -2.61
CA TRP A 47 13.62 5.42 -3.96
C TRP A 47 13.47 6.62 -4.88
N ARG A 48 14.12 6.57 -6.05
CA ARG A 48 14.11 7.67 -7.03
C ARG A 48 13.43 7.32 -8.34
N SER A 49 13.16 6.04 -8.60
CA SER A 49 12.50 5.64 -9.84
C SER A 49 11.02 5.99 -9.78
N ASP A 50 10.48 6.50 -10.89
CA ASP A 50 9.05 6.81 -11.03
C ASP A 50 8.19 5.60 -10.65
N PHE A 51 8.58 4.41 -11.10
CA PHE A 51 7.96 3.14 -10.71
C PHE A 51 7.85 2.97 -9.19
N ALA A 52 8.93 3.20 -8.44
CA ALA A 52 8.91 3.00 -7.00
C ALA A 52 8.10 4.09 -6.28
N LEU A 53 8.19 5.33 -6.74
CA LEU A 53 7.41 6.46 -6.21
C LEU A 53 5.91 6.27 -6.44
N GLU A 54 5.49 5.84 -7.63
CA GLU A 54 4.09 5.53 -7.96
C GLU A 54 3.55 4.40 -7.08
N HIS A 55 4.32 3.32 -6.90
CA HIS A 55 3.90 2.21 -6.04
C HIS A 55 3.83 2.60 -4.57
N GLN A 56 4.73 3.47 -4.10
CA GLN A 56 4.65 4.02 -2.75
C GLN A 56 3.39 4.88 -2.59
N ALA A 57 3.13 5.80 -3.53
CA ALA A 57 1.95 6.66 -3.49
C ALA A 57 0.64 5.85 -3.51
N GLU A 58 0.55 4.82 -4.35
CA GLU A 58 -0.59 3.90 -4.40
C GLU A 58 -0.73 3.11 -3.08
N GLY A 59 0.38 2.66 -2.51
CA GLY A 59 0.40 1.99 -1.20
C GLY A 59 -0.10 2.90 -0.08
N GLU A 60 0.34 4.16 -0.05
CA GLU A 60 -0.11 5.16 0.92
C GLU A 60 -1.60 5.47 0.75
N ARG A 61 -2.07 5.63 -0.50
CA ARG A 61 -3.50 5.85 -0.80
C ARG A 61 -4.35 4.69 -0.32
N ARG A 62 -3.97 3.45 -0.64
CA ARG A 62 -4.66 2.24 -0.17
C ARG A 62 -4.64 2.15 1.36
N GLY A 63 -3.52 2.47 1.98
CA GLY A 63 -3.38 2.49 3.44
C GLY A 63 -4.30 3.51 4.10
N ARG A 64 -4.43 4.72 3.52
CA ARG A 64 -5.38 5.73 3.98
C ARG A 64 -6.82 5.22 3.91
N CYS A 65 -7.26 4.72 2.76
CA CYS A 65 -8.62 4.19 2.62
C CYS A 65 -8.89 3.03 3.59
N GLN A 66 -7.95 2.09 3.74
CA GLN A 66 -8.10 0.99 4.70
C GLN A 66 -8.20 1.50 6.14
N GLY A 67 -7.34 2.45 6.53
CA GLY A 67 -7.37 3.06 7.86
C GLY A 67 -8.67 3.81 8.14
N GLU A 68 -9.19 4.55 7.17
CA GLU A 68 -10.47 5.26 7.31
C GLU A 68 -11.66 4.30 7.36
N ALA A 69 -11.66 3.24 6.56
CA ALA A 69 -12.68 2.18 6.65
C ALA A 69 -12.70 1.53 8.03
N THR A 70 -11.54 1.19 8.60
CA THR A 70 -11.42 0.70 9.97
C THR A 70 -11.94 1.74 10.97
N ALA A 71 -11.57 3.02 10.82
CA ALA A 71 -12.01 4.07 11.71
C ALA A 71 -13.54 4.26 11.71
N VAL A 72 -14.21 4.14 10.55
CA VAL A 72 -15.68 4.18 10.47
C VAL A 72 -16.29 3.08 11.34
N LEU A 73 -15.79 1.85 11.20
CA LEU A 73 -16.28 0.69 11.95
C LEU A 73 -16.00 0.82 13.44
N ASP A 74 -14.80 1.27 13.82
CA ASP A 74 -14.41 1.47 15.21
C ASP A 74 -15.29 2.54 15.90
N VAL A 75 -15.63 3.62 15.19
CA VAL A 75 -16.54 4.65 15.71
C VAL A 75 -17.95 4.10 15.89
N LEU A 76 -18.47 3.30 14.93
CA LEU A 76 -19.78 2.66 15.09
C LEU A 76 -19.80 1.70 16.28
N ASP A 77 -18.76 0.88 16.42
CA ASP A 77 -18.62 -0.06 17.54
C ASP A 77 -18.54 0.66 18.89
N ALA A 78 -17.70 1.70 18.99
CA ALA A 78 -17.58 2.53 20.19
C ALA A 78 -18.90 3.21 20.58
N ARG A 79 -19.79 3.44 19.61
CA ARG A 79 -21.12 4.01 19.84
C ARG A 79 -22.21 2.96 20.06
N GLY A 80 -21.85 1.68 20.04
CA GLY A 80 -22.79 0.57 20.17
C GLY A 80 -23.74 0.41 18.99
N ILE A 81 -23.36 0.92 17.81
CA ILE A 81 -24.12 0.81 16.57
C ILE A 81 -23.56 -0.37 15.77
N GLU A 82 -24.34 -1.43 15.69
CA GLU A 82 -23.91 -2.63 14.96
C GLU A 82 -24.11 -2.47 13.45
N ALA A 83 -23.01 -2.50 12.70
CA ALA A 83 -23.05 -2.57 11.24
C ALA A 83 -23.29 -4.01 10.78
N THR A 84 -24.21 -4.20 9.83
CA THR A 84 -24.49 -5.51 9.22
C THR A 84 -23.28 -6.02 8.42
N PRO A 85 -23.18 -7.33 8.15
CA PRO A 85 -22.09 -7.89 7.34
C PRO A 85 -21.96 -7.20 5.96
N GLN A 86 -23.09 -6.85 5.34
CA GLN A 86 -23.12 -6.15 4.05
C GLN A 86 -22.57 -4.72 4.15
N GLN A 87 -22.93 -3.98 5.21
CA GLN A 87 -22.40 -2.63 5.44
C GLN A 87 -20.90 -2.67 5.73
N ARG A 88 -20.43 -3.65 6.50
CA ARG A 88 -19.00 -3.86 6.76
C ARG A 88 -18.24 -4.15 5.47
N GLU A 89 -18.80 -4.97 4.59
CA GLU A 89 -18.22 -5.23 3.27
C GLU A 89 -18.14 -3.95 2.43
N TRP A 90 -19.22 -3.16 2.37
CA TRP A 90 -19.21 -1.88 1.65
C TRP A 90 -18.18 -0.89 2.19
N ILE A 91 -18.05 -0.78 3.51
CA ILE A 91 -17.07 0.10 4.15
C ILE A 91 -15.65 -0.36 3.81
N THR A 92 -15.36 -1.64 3.98
CA THR A 92 -14.00 -2.19 3.80
C THR A 92 -13.54 -2.29 2.34
N GLN A 93 -14.47 -2.36 1.38
CA GLN A 93 -14.16 -2.38 -0.05
C GLN A 93 -14.11 -0.98 -0.67
N CYS A 94 -14.52 0.07 0.05
CA CYS A 94 -14.50 1.43 -0.48
C CYS A 94 -13.05 1.90 -0.70
N THR A 95 -12.73 2.33 -1.92
CA THR A 95 -11.41 2.85 -2.29
C THR A 95 -11.37 4.38 -2.42
N GLU A 96 -12.49 5.05 -2.16
CA GLU A 96 -12.65 6.49 -2.29
C GLU A 96 -12.53 7.17 -0.92
N GLU A 97 -11.40 7.83 -0.68
CA GLU A 97 -11.06 8.49 0.60
C GLU A 97 -12.16 9.48 1.03
N ASP A 98 -12.60 10.37 0.14
CA ASP A 98 -13.63 11.37 0.50
C ASP A 98 -14.98 10.77 0.92
N THR A 99 -15.33 9.60 0.37
CA THR A 99 -16.53 8.85 0.76
C THR A 99 -16.36 8.31 2.17
N LEU A 100 -15.23 7.67 2.47
CA LEU A 100 -14.90 7.14 3.80
C LEU A 100 -14.83 8.25 4.85
N ARG A 101 -14.22 9.40 4.56
CA ARG A 101 -14.22 10.57 5.46
C ARG A 101 -15.62 11.08 5.75
N THR A 102 -16.50 11.04 4.76
CA THR A 102 -17.90 11.46 4.93
C THR A 102 -18.65 10.48 5.82
N TRP A 103 -18.48 9.18 5.59
CA TRP A 103 -19.02 8.13 6.45
C TRP A 103 -18.48 8.22 7.87
N LEU A 104 -17.19 8.51 8.06
CA LEU A 104 -16.59 8.67 9.38
C LEU A 104 -17.23 9.82 10.17
N ARG A 105 -17.40 10.98 9.51
CA ARG A 105 -18.09 12.13 10.12
C ARG A 105 -19.53 11.80 10.49
N ARG A 106 -20.26 11.07 9.64
CA ARG A 106 -21.65 10.64 9.93
C ARG A 106 -21.70 9.60 11.04
N ALA A 107 -20.79 8.64 11.05
CA ALA A 107 -20.68 7.62 12.07
C ALA A 107 -20.50 8.21 13.47
N ALA A 108 -19.91 9.40 13.61
CA ALA A 108 -19.80 10.09 14.88
C ALA A 108 -21.14 10.60 15.46
N THR A 109 -22.15 10.85 14.62
CA THR A 109 -23.43 11.44 15.03
C THR A 109 -24.67 10.60 14.73
N ALA A 110 -24.56 9.61 13.84
CA ALA A 110 -25.64 8.75 13.38
C ALA A 110 -26.35 8.00 14.53
N LYS A 111 -27.64 7.75 14.45
CA LYS A 111 -28.35 6.93 15.46
C LYS A 111 -28.40 5.46 15.07
N THR A 112 -28.20 5.16 13.79
CA THR A 112 -28.20 3.82 13.21
C THR A 112 -27.06 3.68 12.20
N ALA A 113 -26.72 2.44 11.82
CA ALA A 113 -25.68 2.19 10.82
C ALA A 113 -26.09 2.69 9.43
N ASP A 114 -27.39 2.70 9.10
CA ASP A 114 -27.88 3.14 7.79
C ASP A 114 -27.64 4.64 7.52
N GLU A 115 -27.78 5.48 8.57
CA GLU A 115 -27.55 6.93 8.48
C GLU A 115 -26.09 7.30 8.10
N VAL A 116 -25.15 6.35 8.19
CA VAL A 116 -23.78 6.56 7.71
C VAL A 116 -23.75 6.74 6.19
N PHE A 117 -24.59 6.00 5.47
CA PHE A 117 -24.54 5.92 4.01
C PHE A 117 -25.39 7.01 3.32
N GLY A 118 -26.41 7.56 3.98
CA GLY A 118 -27.32 8.55 3.40
C GLY A 118 -28.00 9.43 4.44
#